data_AF-A0A7C3DVP4-F1
#
_entry.id   AF-A0A7C3DVP4-F1
#
_cell.length_a   1.000
_cell.length_b   1.000
_cell.length_c   1.000
_cell.angle_alpha   90.00
_cell.angle_beta   90.00
_cell.angle_gamma   90.00
#
_symmetry.space_group_name_H-M   'P 1'
#
loop_
_entity.id
_entity.type
_entity.pdbx_description
1 polymer ?
#
loop_
_entity_poly.entity_id
_entity_poly.type
_entity_poly.pdbx_seq_one_letter_code
_entity_poly.pdbx_strand_id
1 'polypeptide(L)'
;MKKFLLTAILIWAVYVGALAADWPAAMELGGFTITNIVGETKPDGSGKASGRLMVPTDGTCPIDLTKTSSDSIMGTMRSGFTYGGLRIDGSFILDRRGLEGTGTVRTSVRPIQDANIRFDAKTGITGSGRVYLGQRFAVPVRFDIKPTGLSSLNGMASRQVSADTPLAVYTFKGDVTVSAVGTGIKTAARGMIERRGKIGGMTSSFGPLAFDVDVTTGEASVNVGGTELVLDLW
;
A
#
# COMPACT_ATOMS: atom_id res chain seq x y z
N MET A 1 -14.90 78.18 -5.51
CA MET A 1 -15.22 76.92 -4.80
C MET A 1 -15.05 75.70 -5.72
N LYS A 2 -13.83 75.35 -6.15
CA LYS A 2 -13.56 74.19 -7.04
C LYS A 2 -12.37 73.31 -6.61
N LYS A 3 -11.80 73.54 -5.41
CA LYS A 3 -10.63 72.80 -4.91
C LYS A 3 -10.93 71.69 -3.90
N PHE A 4 -12.20 71.51 -3.49
CA PHE A 4 -12.59 70.47 -2.52
C PHE A 4 -13.06 69.15 -3.15
N LEU A 5 -13.28 69.09 -4.46
CA LEU A 5 -13.78 67.88 -5.12
C LEU A 5 -12.65 66.88 -5.49
N LEU A 6 -11.40 67.36 -5.67
CA LEU A 6 -10.29 66.50 -6.11
C LEU A 6 -9.72 65.62 -4.97
N THR A 7 -9.82 66.07 -3.72
CA THR A 7 -9.24 65.36 -2.56
C THR A 7 -10.10 64.15 -2.14
N ALA A 8 -11.42 64.18 -2.38
CA ALA A 8 -12.31 63.07 -2.05
C ALA A 8 -12.15 61.87 -2.99
N ILE A 9 -11.77 62.10 -4.25
CA ILE A 9 -11.57 61.04 -5.25
C ILE A 9 -10.24 60.31 -5.02
N LEU A 10 -9.20 61.00 -4.52
CA LEU A 10 -7.93 60.35 -4.17
C LEU A 10 -8.03 59.44 -2.94
N ILE A 11 -8.94 59.74 -1.99
CA ILE A 11 -9.14 58.91 -0.79
C ILE A 11 -9.90 57.61 -1.13
N TRP A 12 -10.77 57.63 -2.14
CA TRP A 12 -11.42 56.41 -2.65
C TRP A 12 -10.47 55.49 -3.43
N ALA A 13 -9.46 56.04 -4.09
CA ALA A 13 -8.47 55.25 -4.83
C ALA A 13 -7.43 54.53 -3.94
N VAL A 14 -7.34 54.87 -2.65
CA VAL A 14 -6.42 54.23 -1.68
C VAL A 14 -7.11 53.09 -0.91
N TYR A 15 -8.43 52.99 -0.98
CA TYR A 15 -9.23 51.99 -0.25
C TYR A 15 -9.88 50.92 -1.13
N VAL A 16 -9.33 50.69 -2.33
CA VAL A 16 -9.40 49.36 -2.95
C VAL A 16 -8.16 48.61 -2.46
N GLY A 17 -8.10 48.37 -1.15
CA GLY A 17 -7.24 47.31 -0.65
C GLY A 17 -7.61 46.08 -1.47
N ALA A 18 -6.61 45.48 -2.12
CA ALA A 18 -6.81 44.22 -2.82
C ALA A 18 -7.60 43.34 -1.85
N LEU A 19 -8.85 43.03 -2.18
CA LEU A 19 -9.58 41.98 -1.51
C LEU A 19 -8.73 40.75 -1.83
N ALA A 20 -7.79 40.46 -0.93
CA ALA A 20 -7.09 39.19 -0.88
C ALA A 20 -8.22 38.18 -0.99
N ALA A 21 -8.27 37.48 -2.12
CA ALA A 21 -9.35 36.55 -2.36
C ALA A 21 -9.22 35.51 -1.25
N ASP A 22 -10.05 35.65 -0.24
CA ASP A 22 -10.08 34.75 0.89
C ASP A 22 -10.30 33.35 0.33
N TRP A 23 -9.62 32.39 0.92
CA TRP A 23 -9.79 31.00 0.51
C TRP A 23 -11.27 30.62 0.60
N PRO A 24 -11.82 29.91 -0.39
CA PRO A 24 -13.20 29.47 -0.32
C PRO A 24 -13.37 28.49 0.84
N ALA A 25 -14.50 28.52 1.54
CA ALA A 25 -14.72 27.63 2.70
C ALA A 25 -14.67 26.12 2.34
N ALA A 26 -14.92 25.78 1.07
CA ALA A 26 -14.75 24.46 0.49
C ALA A 26 -14.38 24.55 -0.99
N MET A 27 -13.68 23.53 -1.52
CA MET A 27 -13.36 23.42 -2.95
C MET A 27 -13.18 21.96 -3.37
N GLU A 28 -13.20 21.71 -4.67
CA GLU A 28 -12.76 20.44 -5.24
C GLU A 28 -11.38 20.57 -5.87
N LEU A 29 -10.50 19.61 -5.56
CA LEU A 29 -9.15 19.53 -6.13
C LEU A 29 -8.84 18.07 -6.46
N GLY A 30 -8.50 17.82 -7.72
CA GLY A 30 -8.11 16.48 -8.17
C GLY A 30 -9.18 15.42 -7.95
N GLY A 31 -10.47 15.78 -7.97
CA GLY A 31 -11.59 14.86 -7.71
C GLY A 31 -11.88 14.61 -6.22
N PHE A 32 -11.22 15.33 -5.31
CA PHE A 32 -11.50 15.27 -3.87
C PHE A 32 -12.11 16.57 -3.36
N THR A 33 -13.04 16.45 -2.42
CA THR A 33 -13.63 17.60 -1.72
C THR A 33 -12.76 18.00 -0.53
N ILE A 34 -12.45 19.28 -0.41
CA ILE A 34 -11.76 19.86 0.74
C ILE A 34 -12.70 20.86 1.40
N THR A 35 -12.84 20.77 2.72
CA THR A 35 -13.77 21.58 3.52
C THR A 35 -13.05 22.29 4.66
N ASN A 36 -13.74 23.23 5.32
CA ASN A 36 -13.23 23.99 6.47
C ASN A 36 -11.89 24.65 6.17
N ILE A 37 -11.76 25.23 4.97
CA ILE A 37 -10.52 25.85 4.52
C ILE A 37 -10.38 27.20 5.23
N VAL A 38 -9.24 27.37 5.92
CA VAL A 38 -8.88 28.60 6.60
C VAL A 38 -7.44 28.94 6.24
N GLY A 39 -7.23 30.15 5.73
CA GLY A 39 -5.91 30.60 5.32
C GLY A 39 -5.91 32.02 4.78
N GLU A 40 -4.74 32.44 4.31
CA GLU A 40 -4.51 33.79 3.82
C GLU A 40 -3.98 33.74 2.39
N THR A 41 -4.40 34.75 1.62
CA THR A 41 -3.89 35.03 0.28
C THR A 41 -3.10 36.34 0.34
N LYS A 42 -1.86 36.30 -0.14
CA LYS A 42 -0.99 37.48 -0.26
C LYS A 42 -1.45 38.36 -1.43
N PRO A 43 -1.02 39.63 -1.46
CA PRO A 43 -1.34 40.54 -2.57
C PRO A 43 -0.87 40.06 -3.95
N ASP A 44 0.15 39.20 -4.00
CA ASP A 44 0.67 38.60 -5.23
C ASP A 44 -0.17 37.40 -5.73
N GLY A 45 -1.29 37.09 -5.06
CA GLY A 45 -2.18 35.97 -5.38
C GLY A 45 -1.73 34.62 -4.86
N SER A 46 -0.52 34.51 -4.28
CA SER A 46 -0.07 33.29 -3.61
C SER A 46 -0.67 33.19 -2.21
N GLY A 47 -0.74 31.99 -1.62
CA GLY A 47 -1.38 31.83 -0.32
C GLY A 47 -1.07 30.52 0.36
N LYS A 48 -1.38 30.45 1.65
CA LYS A 48 -1.36 29.22 2.44
C LYS A 48 -2.67 29.08 3.18
N ALA A 49 -3.20 27.87 3.21
CA ALA A 49 -4.39 27.53 3.99
C ALA A 49 -4.24 26.15 4.62
N SER A 50 -5.14 25.85 5.53
CA SER A 50 -5.34 24.52 6.11
C SER A 50 -6.80 24.14 5.93
N GLY A 51 -7.07 22.85 5.76
CA GLY A 51 -8.43 22.36 5.57
C GLY A 51 -8.59 20.89 5.95
N ARG A 52 -9.73 20.34 5.57
CA ARG A 52 -10.14 18.95 5.82
C ARG A 52 -10.42 18.28 4.48
N LEU A 53 -9.54 17.40 4.05
CA LEU A 53 -9.75 16.55 2.88
C LEU A 53 -10.80 15.49 3.23
N MET A 54 -11.86 15.39 2.45
CA MET A 54 -12.85 14.32 2.56
C MET A 54 -12.33 13.09 1.82
N VAL A 55 -12.09 12.02 2.57
CA VAL A 55 -11.72 10.72 2.00
C VAL A 55 -13.01 9.92 1.83
N PRO A 56 -13.33 9.45 0.61
CA PRO A 56 -14.50 8.60 0.39
C PRO A 56 -14.54 7.45 1.41
N THR A 57 -15.71 7.20 1.98
CA THR A 57 -15.99 6.07 2.90
C THR A 57 -15.32 6.09 4.29
N ASP A 58 -14.42 7.04 4.58
CA ASP A 58 -13.56 6.95 5.78
C ASP A 58 -13.34 8.27 6.54
N GLY A 59 -14.08 9.32 6.21
CA GLY A 59 -14.13 10.57 7.00
C GLY A 59 -13.24 11.68 6.46
N THR A 60 -12.57 12.42 7.36
CA THR A 60 -11.78 13.61 6.99
C THR A 60 -10.39 13.59 7.57
N CYS A 61 -9.40 14.04 6.79
CA CYS A 61 -8.02 14.21 7.26
C CYS A 61 -7.53 15.66 7.09
N PRO A 62 -6.66 16.17 7.99
CA PRO A 62 -6.06 17.48 7.83
C PRO A 62 -5.18 17.56 6.57
N ILE A 63 -5.30 18.65 5.84
CA ILE A 63 -4.48 18.97 4.66
C ILE A 63 -4.01 20.42 4.72
N ASP A 64 -2.74 20.65 4.42
CA ASP A 64 -2.17 21.97 4.23
C ASP A 64 -2.22 22.32 2.74
N LEU A 65 -2.65 23.52 2.39
CA LEU A 65 -2.82 23.99 1.02
C LEU A 65 -1.84 25.12 0.74
N THR A 66 -1.25 25.09 -0.44
CA THR A 66 -0.41 26.16 -0.98
C THR A 66 -0.96 26.58 -2.33
N LYS A 67 -1.21 27.87 -2.48
CA LYS A 67 -1.60 28.51 -3.74
C LYS A 67 -0.41 29.28 -4.30
N THR A 68 -0.07 29.08 -5.56
CA THR A 68 0.93 29.88 -6.28
C THR A 68 0.32 31.14 -6.86
N SER A 69 1.15 32.13 -7.21
CA SER A 69 0.71 33.34 -7.91
C SER A 69 0.11 33.07 -9.30
N SER A 70 0.35 31.88 -9.85
CA SER A 70 -0.24 31.37 -11.09
C SER A 70 -1.56 30.59 -10.88
N ASP A 71 -2.17 30.70 -9.70
CA ASP A 71 -3.45 30.04 -9.32
C ASP A 71 -3.38 28.50 -9.35
N SER A 72 -2.17 27.94 -9.19
CA SER A 72 -1.99 26.51 -8.95
C SER A 72 -2.17 26.23 -7.46
N ILE A 73 -3.04 25.29 -7.13
CA ILE A 73 -3.27 24.85 -5.75
C ILE A 73 -2.69 23.46 -5.59
N MET A 74 -1.87 23.31 -4.55
CA MET A 74 -1.28 22.05 -4.13
C MET A 74 -1.61 21.82 -2.67
N GLY A 75 -2.12 20.64 -2.35
CA GLY A 75 -2.30 20.19 -0.98
C GLY A 75 -1.17 19.27 -0.56
N THR A 76 -0.73 19.36 0.69
CA THR A 76 0.18 18.41 1.31
C THR A 76 -0.44 17.90 2.60
N MET A 77 -0.41 16.58 2.80
CA MET A 77 -0.85 15.96 4.06
C MET A 77 0.26 15.07 4.59
N ARG A 78 0.49 15.15 5.91
CA ARG A 78 1.46 14.32 6.65
C ARG A 78 0.78 13.42 7.68
N SER A 79 -0.50 13.12 7.48
CA SER A 79 -1.30 12.40 8.47
C SER A 79 -1.83 11.08 7.96
N GLY A 80 -2.10 10.19 8.91
CA GLY A 80 -2.79 8.94 8.67
C GLY A 80 -4.24 9.15 8.28
N PHE A 81 -4.70 8.55 7.19
CA PHE A 81 -6.13 8.40 6.92
C PHE A 81 -6.49 6.92 6.85
N THR A 82 -7.75 6.59 7.13
CA THR A 82 -8.25 5.23 6.92
C THR A 82 -8.79 5.14 5.50
N TYR A 83 -8.57 4.04 4.80
CA TYR A 83 -9.26 3.71 3.55
C TYR A 83 -9.64 2.22 3.55
N GLY A 84 -10.93 1.91 3.49
CA GLY A 84 -11.44 0.54 3.55
C GLY A 84 -11.02 -0.19 4.82
N GLY A 85 -10.93 0.52 5.96
CA GLY A 85 -10.48 -0.04 7.23
C GLY A 85 -8.95 -0.16 7.40
N LEU A 86 -8.15 0.23 6.40
CA LEU A 86 -6.69 0.26 6.48
C LEU A 86 -6.20 1.65 6.83
N ARG A 87 -5.37 1.79 7.88
CA ARG A 87 -4.75 3.07 8.21
C ARG A 87 -3.52 3.29 7.32
N ILE A 88 -3.45 4.42 6.63
CA ILE A 88 -2.36 4.78 5.73
C ILE A 88 -1.68 6.02 6.28
N ASP A 89 -0.50 5.87 6.89
CA ASP A 89 0.32 6.98 7.40
C ASP A 89 1.39 7.33 6.37
N GLY A 90 1.37 8.56 5.84
CA GLY A 90 2.29 8.93 4.76
C GLY A 90 2.35 10.43 4.46
N SER A 91 3.09 10.75 3.41
CA SER A 91 3.14 12.10 2.82
C SER A 91 2.46 12.05 1.45
N PHE A 92 1.42 12.86 1.29
CA PHE A 92 0.66 12.93 0.04
C PHE A 92 0.59 14.37 -0.45
N ILE A 93 0.60 14.50 -1.77
CA ILE A 93 0.47 15.71 -2.56
C ILE A 93 -0.85 15.61 -3.31
N LEU A 94 -1.74 16.56 -3.09
CA LEU A 94 -2.99 16.69 -3.83
C LEU A 94 -2.84 17.81 -4.85
N ASP A 95 -3.06 17.53 -6.12
CA ASP A 95 -3.07 18.54 -7.18
C ASP A 95 -4.30 18.35 -8.10
N ARG A 96 -4.32 19.06 -9.23
CA ARG A 96 -5.44 18.95 -10.20
C ARG A 96 -5.57 17.56 -10.84
N ARG A 97 -4.54 16.71 -10.77
CA ARG A 97 -4.52 15.35 -11.32
C ARG A 97 -5.04 14.33 -10.30
N GLY A 98 -4.86 14.58 -9.01
CA GLY A 98 -5.33 13.71 -7.94
C GLY A 98 -4.42 13.72 -6.72
N LEU A 99 -4.60 12.73 -5.85
CA LEU A 99 -3.85 12.57 -4.60
C LEU A 99 -2.66 11.61 -4.79
N GLU A 100 -1.49 12.13 -5.15
CA GLU A 100 -0.29 11.33 -5.29
C GLU A 100 0.54 11.34 -4.00
N GLY A 101 1.03 10.19 -3.54
CA GLY A 101 1.84 10.18 -2.33
C GLY A 101 2.58 8.88 -2.10
N THR A 102 3.35 8.86 -1.02
CA THR A 102 4.01 7.66 -0.50
C THR A 102 3.65 7.52 0.96
N GLY A 103 3.33 6.31 1.39
CA GLY A 103 2.88 6.07 2.75
C GLY A 103 3.03 4.61 3.16
N THR A 104 3.06 4.39 4.47
CA THR A 104 3.03 3.06 5.08
C THR A 104 1.60 2.71 5.46
N VAL A 105 1.16 1.51 5.06
CA VAL A 105 -0.13 0.99 5.53
C VAL A 105 0.08 0.29 6.86
N ARG A 106 -0.55 0.82 7.91
CA ARG A 106 -0.64 0.19 9.21
C ARG A 106 -1.94 -0.60 9.32
N THR A 107 -1.76 -1.86 9.62
CA THR A 107 -2.82 -2.81 9.96
C THR A 107 -2.63 -3.21 11.42
N SER A 108 -3.71 -3.49 12.15
CA SER A 108 -3.69 -3.84 13.58
C SER A 108 -2.76 -5.02 13.90
N VAL A 109 -2.56 -5.94 12.95
CA VAL A 109 -1.73 -7.15 13.10
C VAL A 109 -0.35 -7.02 12.41
N ARG A 110 0.01 -5.82 11.90
CA ARG A 110 1.22 -5.58 11.07
C ARG A 110 1.49 -6.62 9.95
N PRO A 111 0.50 -7.14 9.19
CA PRO A 111 0.82 -7.93 8.01
C PRO A 111 1.61 -7.12 6.97
N ILE A 112 1.48 -5.81 6.83
CA ILE A 112 2.22 -5.08 5.78
C ILE A 112 3.59 -4.64 6.32
N GLN A 113 4.68 -5.12 5.70
CA GLN A 113 6.05 -4.77 6.06
C GLN A 113 6.46 -3.42 5.45
N ASP A 114 6.14 -3.25 4.17
CA ASP A 114 6.32 -2.01 3.42
C ASP A 114 5.32 -1.99 2.26
N ALA A 115 4.93 -0.78 1.85
CA ALA A 115 4.08 -0.58 0.69
C ALA A 115 4.39 0.77 0.07
N ASN A 116 4.28 0.85 -1.25
CA ASN A 116 4.21 2.08 -2.01
C ASN A 116 2.84 2.11 -2.69
N ILE A 117 2.00 3.07 -2.32
CA ILE A 117 0.61 3.17 -2.76
C ILE A 117 0.36 4.54 -3.34
N ARG A 118 -0.19 4.57 -4.55
CA ARG A 118 -0.60 5.76 -5.28
C ARG A 118 -2.13 5.77 -5.42
N PHE A 119 -2.72 6.92 -5.14
CA PHE A 119 -4.13 7.19 -5.39
C PHE A 119 -4.22 8.11 -6.61
N ASP A 120 -5.15 7.82 -7.51
CA ASP A 120 -5.39 8.65 -8.68
C ASP A 120 -6.90 8.72 -8.89
N ALA A 121 -7.45 9.91 -9.01
CA ALA A 121 -8.89 10.07 -9.06
C ALA A 121 -9.51 9.51 -10.36
N LYS A 122 -8.73 9.30 -11.41
CA LYS A 122 -9.19 8.76 -12.69
C LYS A 122 -8.94 7.26 -12.80
N THR A 123 -7.83 6.79 -12.26
CA THR A 123 -7.37 5.41 -12.38
C THR A 123 -7.49 4.62 -11.07
N GLY A 124 -8.00 5.21 -9.99
CA GLY A 124 -8.20 4.50 -8.73
C GLY A 124 -6.90 4.26 -7.96
N ILE A 125 -6.82 3.12 -7.28
CA ILE A 125 -5.73 2.80 -6.35
C ILE A 125 -4.74 1.87 -7.04
N THR A 126 -3.45 2.21 -6.96
CA THR A 126 -2.37 1.35 -7.41
C THR A 126 -1.30 1.25 -6.35
N GLY A 127 -0.53 0.17 -6.34
CA GLY A 127 0.57 0.07 -5.40
C GLY A 127 1.24 -1.29 -5.42
N SER A 128 2.38 -1.37 -4.76
CA SER A 128 3.08 -2.62 -4.53
C SER A 128 3.72 -2.61 -3.15
N GLY A 129 4.00 -3.79 -2.61
CA GLY A 129 4.60 -3.87 -1.29
C GLY A 129 4.93 -5.28 -0.88
N ARG A 130 5.30 -5.42 0.40
CA ARG A 130 5.57 -6.69 1.06
C ARG A 130 4.59 -6.92 2.20
N VAL A 131 4.12 -8.16 2.27
CA VAL A 131 3.23 -8.64 3.33
C VAL A 131 3.87 -9.83 4.06
N TYR A 132 3.72 -9.81 5.37
CA TYR A 132 4.01 -10.82 6.35
C TYR A 132 2.72 -11.58 6.65
N LEU A 133 2.72 -12.88 6.34
CA LEU A 133 1.53 -13.72 6.53
C LEU A 133 1.53 -14.46 7.87
N GLY A 134 2.48 -14.16 8.77
CA GLY A 134 2.51 -14.65 10.15
C GLY A 134 3.88 -15.21 10.57
N GLN A 135 4.03 -15.50 11.87
CA GLN A 135 5.27 -16.03 12.44
C GLN A 135 5.69 -17.37 11.88
N ARG A 136 4.72 -18.21 11.55
CA ARG A 136 4.96 -19.47 10.88
C ARG A 136 5.21 -19.23 9.39
N PHE A 137 4.68 -18.19 8.78
CA PHE A 137 4.82 -17.97 7.35
C PHE A 137 6.13 -17.26 6.96
N ALA A 138 7.22 -18.02 6.89
CA ALA A 138 8.56 -17.49 6.60
C ALA A 138 8.85 -17.28 5.09
N VAL A 139 7.82 -17.14 4.25
CA VAL A 139 7.97 -16.81 2.82
C VAL A 139 7.76 -15.30 2.64
N PRO A 140 8.71 -14.57 2.04
CA PRO A 140 8.51 -13.15 1.74
C PRO A 140 7.50 -13.02 0.60
N VAL A 141 6.36 -12.38 0.88
CA VAL A 141 5.29 -12.21 -0.10
C VAL A 141 5.24 -10.78 -0.58
N ARG A 142 5.26 -10.60 -1.90
CA ARG A 142 5.03 -9.32 -2.56
C ARG A 142 3.61 -9.24 -3.08
N PHE A 143 3.02 -8.06 -3.06
CA PHE A 143 1.72 -7.81 -3.67
C PHE A 143 1.81 -6.65 -4.65
N ASP A 144 0.92 -6.67 -5.64
CA ASP A 144 0.70 -5.61 -6.62
C ASP A 144 -0.81 -5.36 -6.74
N ILE A 145 -1.20 -4.10 -6.62
CA ILE A 145 -2.57 -3.61 -6.72
C ILE A 145 -2.66 -2.73 -7.96
N LYS A 146 -3.65 -3.01 -8.79
CA LYS A 146 -4.03 -2.24 -9.96
C LYS A 146 -5.36 -1.53 -9.71
N PRO A 147 -5.75 -0.60 -10.61
CA PRO A 147 -7.05 0.07 -10.53
C PRO A 147 -8.25 -0.86 -10.27
N THR A 148 -8.17 -2.07 -10.82
CA THR A 148 -9.22 -3.10 -10.76
C THR A 148 -9.16 -3.97 -9.50
N GLY A 149 -8.24 -3.71 -8.57
CA GLY A 149 -8.01 -4.49 -7.35
C GLY A 149 -6.65 -5.19 -7.32
N LEU A 150 -6.50 -6.19 -6.44
CA LEU A 150 -5.27 -6.98 -6.32
C LEU A 150 -4.94 -7.63 -7.67
N SER A 151 -3.83 -7.22 -8.29
CA SER A 151 -3.38 -7.79 -9.56
C SER A 151 -2.53 -9.04 -9.35
N SER A 152 -1.73 -9.07 -8.28
CA SER A 152 -0.93 -10.24 -7.97
C SER A 152 -0.51 -10.24 -6.51
N LEU A 153 -0.32 -11.44 -5.98
CA LEU A 153 0.33 -11.69 -4.70
C LEU A 153 1.22 -12.89 -4.95
N ASN A 154 2.53 -12.73 -4.79
CA ASN A 154 3.51 -13.75 -5.11
C ASN A 154 4.66 -13.73 -4.10
N GLY A 155 5.06 -14.89 -3.61
CA GLY A 155 6.22 -15.08 -2.74
C GLY A 155 6.92 -16.38 -3.05
N MET A 156 8.22 -16.44 -2.75
CA MET A 156 9.01 -17.66 -2.92
C MET A 156 10.09 -17.74 -1.86
N ALA A 157 10.31 -18.93 -1.30
CA ALA A 157 11.42 -19.21 -0.41
C ALA A 157 11.93 -20.63 -0.62
N SER A 158 13.26 -20.78 -0.64
CA SER A 158 13.88 -22.10 -0.64
C SER A 158 13.76 -22.73 0.75
N ARG A 159 13.48 -24.03 0.75
CA ARG A 159 13.29 -24.86 1.93
C ARG A 159 14.04 -26.17 1.82
N GLN A 160 14.56 -26.59 2.97
CA GLN A 160 15.09 -27.92 3.17
C GLN A 160 14.52 -28.45 4.48
N VAL A 161 13.77 -29.55 4.40
CA VAL A 161 13.18 -30.23 5.57
C VAL A 161 13.48 -31.71 5.47
N SER A 162 13.68 -32.35 6.62
CA SER A 162 13.82 -33.79 6.70
C SER A 162 12.67 -34.41 7.49
N ALA A 163 12.10 -35.48 6.94
CA ALA A 163 11.20 -36.39 7.65
C ALA A 163 11.94 -37.70 7.94
N ASP A 164 11.93 -38.10 9.21
CA ASP A 164 12.56 -39.35 9.62
C ASP A 164 11.52 -40.47 9.72
N THR A 165 11.85 -41.62 9.16
CA THR A 165 11.06 -42.85 9.25
C THR A 165 11.90 -43.96 9.88
N PRO A 166 11.30 -45.08 10.31
CA PRO A 166 12.06 -46.20 10.86
C PRO A 166 13.15 -46.74 9.91
N LEU A 167 12.94 -46.66 8.58
CA LEU A 167 13.81 -47.29 7.59
C LEU A 167 14.72 -46.31 6.82
N ALA A 168 14.35 -45.04 6.75
CA ALA A 168 15.08 -44.04 5.97
C ALA A 168 14.82 -42.61 6.45
N VAL A 169 15.76 -41.73 6.15
CA VAL A 169 15.58 -40.27 6.27
C VAL A 169 15.25 -39.72 4.89
N TYR A 170 14.18 -38.94 4.79
CA TYR A 170 13.77 -38.26 3.57
C TYR A 170 14.06 -36.78 3.72
N THR A 171 14.79 -36.18 2.79
CA THR A 171 15.13 -34.75 2.81
C THR A 171 14.59 -34.09 1.56
N PHE A 172 13.59 -33.23 1.74
CA PHE A 172 13.11 -32.35 0.69
C PHE A 172 14.08 -31.17 0.53
N LYS A 173 14.37 -30.80 -0.72
CA LYS A 173 15.09 -29.58 -1.11
C LYS A 173 14.35 -28.95 -2.28
N GLY A 174 13.83 -27.74 -2.10
CA GLY A 174 13.07 -27.08 -3.15
C GLY A 174 12.57 -25.71 -2.75
N ASP A 175 11.68 -25.17 -3.58
CA ASP A 175 11.09 -23.85 -3.37
C ASP A 175 9.62 -24.00 -2.98
N VAL A 176 9.21 -23.23 -1.97
CA VAL A 176 7.82 -23.00 -1.63
C VAL A 176 7.41 -21.70 -2.28
N THR A 177 6.37 -21.76 -3.10
CA THR A 177 5.79 -20.62 -3.79
C THR A 177 4.40 -20.33 -3.23
N VAL A 178 4.09 -19.06 -3.10
CA VAL A 178 2.82 -18.55 -2.59
C VAL A 178 2.26 -17.66 -3.66
N SER A 179 1.02 -17.89 -4.07
CA SER A 179 0.34 -17.07 -5.05
C SER A 179 -1.12 -16.81 -4.67
N ALA A 180 -1.69 -15.70 -5.13
CA ALA A 180 -3.14 -15.52 -5.11
C ALA A 180 -3.74 -15.95 -6.45
N VAL A 181 -4.79 -16.77 -6.40
CA VAL A 181 -5.62 -17.14 -7.55
C VAL A 181 -7.06 -16.84 -7.19
N GLY A 182 -7.65 -15.82 -7.82
CA GLY A 182 -8.98 -15.32 -7.43
C GLY A 182 -8.97 -14.73 -6.01
N THR A 183 -9.88 -15.20 -5.16
CA THR A 183 -9.99 -14.78 -3.75
C THR A 183 -9.17 -15.62 -2.78
N GLY A 184 -8.54 -16.71 -3.25
CA GLY A 184 -7.79 -17.64 -2.41
C GLY A 184 -6.27 -17.44 -2.50
N ILE A 185 -5.58 -17.70 -1.39
CA ILE A 185 -4.13 -17.86 -1.35
C ILE A 185 -3.83 -19.35 -1.55
N LYS A 186 -2.99 -19.65 -2.54
CA LYS A 186 -2.47 -20.98 -2.81
C LYS A 186 -0.99 -21.03 -2.45
N THR A 187 -0.57 -22.10 -1.79
CA THR A 187 0.84 -22.39 -1.54
C THR A 187 1.18 -23.76 -2.11
N ALA A 188 2.31 -23.84 -2.81
CA ALA A 188 2.79 -25.06 -3.42
C ALA A 188 4.30 -25.17 -3.27
N ALA A 189 4.78 -26.37 -2.99
CA ALA A 189 6.20 -26.69 -2.94
C ALA A 189 6.62 -27.45 -4.19
N ARG A 190 7.79 -27.13 -4.72
CA ARG A 190 8.40 -27.82 -5.85
C ARG A 190 9.86 -28.09 -5.59
N GLY A 191 10.29 -29.35 -5.75
CA GLY A 191 11.67 -29.70 -5.44
C GLY A 191 12.00 -31.18 -5.60
N MET A 192 13.14 -31.56 -5.04
CA MET A 192 13.64 -32.93 -5.01
C MET A 192 13.51 -33.49 -3.59
N ILE A 193 13.22 -34.78 -3.48
CA ILE A 193 13.30 -35.52 -2.21
C ILE A 193 14.42 -36.55 -2.31
N GLU A 194 15.42 -36.41 -1.45
CA GLU A 194 16.50 -37.38 -1.27
C GLU A 194 16.11 -38.34 -0.14
N ARG A 195 16.01 -39.64 -0.45
CA ARG A 195 15.86 -40.71 0.53
C ARG A 195 17.22 -41.30 0.83
N ARG A 196 17.62 -41.33 2.10
CA ARG A 196 18.81 -42.04 2.59
C ARG A 196 18.38 -43.20 3.48
N GLY A 197 18.60 -44.42 3.03
CA GLY A 197 18.32 -45.63 3.81
C GLY A 197 19.19 -45.70 5.06
N LYS A 198 18.59 -46.02 6.21
CA LYS A 198 19.34 -46.23 7.46
C LYS A 198 20.10 -47.55 7.45
N ILE A 199 19.57 -48.54 6.72
CA ILE A 199 20.21 -49.83 6.48
C ILE A 199 20.96 -49.74 5.14
N GLY A 200 22.27 -49.99 5.15
CA GLY A 200 23.11 -50.00 3.94
C GLY A 200 23.49 -48.62 3.38
N GLY A 201 22.92 -47.52 3.89
CA GLY A 201 23.35 -46.15 3.57
C GLY A 201 23.06 -45.68 2.14
N MET A 202 22.27 -46.43 1.36
CA MET A 202 21.94 -46.08 -0.02
C MET A 202 21.12 -44.79 -0.09
N THR A 203 21.51 -43.91 -1.02
CA THR A 203 20.80 -42.67 -1.33
C THR A 203 20.04 -42.81 -2.65
N SER A 204 18.80 -42.35 -2.69
CA SER A 204 17.97 -42.28 -3.89
C SER A 204 17.31 -40.91 -3.96
N SER A 205 17.09 -40.39 -5.16
CA SER A 205 16.49 -39.06 -5.36
C SER A 205 15.20 -39.18 -6.16
N PHE A 206 14.19 -38.40 -5.77
CA PHE A 206 12.86 -38.38 -6.38
C PHE A 206 12.51 -36.94 -6.76
N GLY A 207 12.16 -36.70 -8.03
CA GLY A 207 11.64 -35.41 -8.48
C GLY A 207 12.14 -34.96 -9.87
N PRO A 208 11.79 -33.71 -10.26
CA PRO A 208 11.11 -32.72 -9.44
C PRO A 208 9.64 -33.08 -9.15
N LEU A 209 9.25 -33.02 -7.88
CA LEU A 209 7.87 -33.19 -7.42
C LEU A 209 7.23 -31.81 -7.20
N ALA A 210 5.91 -31.75 -7.35
CA ALA A 210 5.11 -30.58 -6.99
C ALA A 210 3.91 -31.04 -6.17
N PHE A 211 3.66 -30.36 -5.05
CA PHE A 211 2.55 -30.68 -4.15
C PHE A 211 2.03 -29.42 -3.47
N ASP A 212 0.75 -29.44 -3.10
CA ASP A 212 0.10 -28.35 -2.38
C ASP A 212 0.56 -28.35 -0.92
N VAL A 213 0.65 -27.16 -0.32
CA VAL A 213 1.01 -26.98 1.08
C VAL A 213 -0.13 -26.28 1.78
N ASP A 214 -0.53 -26.79 2.95
CA ASP A 214 -1.52 -26.13 3.77
C ASP A 214 -0.96 -24.78 4.27
N VAL A 215 -1.63 -23.69 3.90
CA VAL A 215 -1.21 -22.32 4.23
C VAL A 215 -1.13 -22.07 5.74
N THR A 216 -1.99 -22.73 6.52
CA THR A 216 -2.18 -22.46 7.94
C THR A 216 -1.15 -23.20 8.78
N THR A 217 -0.88 -24.45 8.42
CA THR A 217 -0.01 -25.36 9.17
C THR A 217 1.41 -25.44 8.61
N GLY A 218 1.60 -25.19 7.31
CA GLY A 218 2.88 -25.43 6.63
C GLY A 218 3.14 -26.88 6.28
N GLU A 219 2.20 -27.77 6.56
CA GLU A 219 2.33 -29.18 6.30
C GLU A 219 1.98 -29.53 4.85
N ALA A 220 2.70 -30.50 4.31
CA ALA A 220 2.39 -31.11 3.03
C ALA A 220 2.52 -32.63 3.10
N SER A 221 1.51 -33.33 2.59
CA SER A 221 1.53 -34.78 2.44
C SER A 221 2.01 -35.17 1.04
N VAL A 222 3.05 -36.01 0.98
CA VAL A 222 3.63 -36.49 -0.28
C VAL A 222 3.94 -37.98 -0.22
N ASN A 223 3.60 -38.73 -1.27
CA ASN A 223 3.97 -40.13 -1.39
C ASN A 223 5.28 -40.27 -2.16
N VAL A 224 6.30 -40.87 -1.54
CA VAL A 224 7.62 -41.10 -2.14
C VAL A 224 7.98 -42.58 -2.05
N GLY A 225 8.01 -43.25 -3.20
CA GLY A 225 8.36 -44.67 -3.27
C GLY A 225 7.43 -45.57 -2.45
N GLY A 226 6.12 -45.24 -2.41
CA GLY A 226 5.11 -45.99 -1.66
C GLY A 226 5.03 -45.65 -0.17
N THR A 227 5.85 -44.71 0.32
CA THR A 227 5.77 -44.20 1.70
C THR A 227 5.09 -42.84 1.70
N GLU A 228 4.05 -42.68 2.51
CA GLU A 228 3.43 -41.37 2.77
C GLU A 228 4.28 -40.60 3.79
N LEU A 229 4.63 -39.36 3.44
CA LEU A 229 5.43 -38.46 4.25
C LEU A 229 4.63 -37.20 4.55
N VAL A 230 4.73 -36.70 5.78
CA VAL A 230 4.29 -35.36 6.15
C VAL A 230 5.53 -34.50 6.31
N LEU A 231 5.61 -33.41 5.54
CA LEU A 231 6.71 -32.47 5.56
C LEU A 231 6.24 -31.16 6.17
N ASP A 232 6.91 -30.70 7.22
CA ASP A 232 6.72 -29.38 7.81
C ASP A 232 7.63 -28.36 7.12
N LEU A 233 7.04 -27.45 6.36
CA LEU A 233 7.80 -26.49 5.57
C LEU A 233 8.01 -25.14 6.27
N TRP A 234 7.40 -24.89 7.45
CA TRP A 234 7.64 -23.70 8.26
C TRP A 234 7.03 -23.68 9.68
#